data_AF-A0A0A7KJG1-F1
#
_entry.id   AF-A0A0A7KJG1-F1
#
_cell.length_a   1.000
_cell.length_b   1.000
_cell.length_c   1.000
_cell.angle_alpha   90.00
_cell.angle_beta   90.00
_cell.angle_gamma   90.00
#
_symmetry.space_group_name_H-M   'P 1'
#
loop_
_entity.id
_entity.type
_entity.pdbx_description
1 polymer ?
#
loop_
_entity_poly.entity_id
_entity_poly.type
_entity_poly.pdbx_seq_one_letter_code
_entity_poly.pdbx_strand_id
1 'polypeptide(L)'
;MQSATLLTLALGLSLTVPGPAAAQATPPKPPSAPPPAACTLPAGPLPALTRAVFVLDTSGSMRGIGDGQADIFGQVRTELNRYVRVTRPDRVELLTFDAGLRTRRGFDRPAGTAQWNTALQGLRADGNNTYLYRSLRAALEPLTGGTQYVTIVFVLTDGIDNDTARSFTAAQALAAFRERGPFDRLHYVALGTGIPAEARQALAASTYADGLTVPLGQVPQLDGPGLGSGLLRVEDAAALRVPLADGTRVTLATPDARTLRLAEDVVAGGQVRLQQTGRVPYGAAAVLCAPRTTAPGRVAPGPSACCCA
;
A
#
# COMPACT_ATOMS: atom_id res chain seq x y z
N MET A 1 9.38 85.33 23.37
CA MET A 1 9.99 84.73 22.16
C MET A 1 8.97 83.76 21.59
N GLN A 2 8.24 84.25 20.59
CA GLN A 2 7.36 83.46 19.72
C GLN A 2 8.23 82.74 18.69
N SER A 3 7.78 81.59 18.19
CA SER A 3 7.77 81.30 16.75
C SER A 3 6.91 80.09 16.44
N ALA A 4 5.87 80.35 15.65
CA ALA A 4 5.04 79.38 14.95
C ALA A 4 5.70 79.02 13.60
N THR A 5 5.50 77.80 13.10
CA THR A 5 5.74 77.44 11.68
C THR A 5 4.83 76.25 11.34
N LEU A 6 3.64 76.49 10.80
CA LEU A 6 3.26 76.54 9.37
C LEU A 6 3.57 75.27 8.58
N LEU A 7 2.49 74.52 8.35
CA LEU A 7 2.31 73.37 7.48
C LEU A 7 2.22 73.85 6.02
N THR A 8 2.92 73.22 5.08
CA THR A 8 2.69 73.42 3.63
C THR A 8 2.65 72.06 2.94
N LEU A 9 1.46 71.68 2.47
CA LEU A 9 1.25 70.55 1.55
C LEU A 9 1.72 70.94 0.15
N ALA A 10 2.56 70.11 -0.47
CA ALA A 10 2.81 70.14 -1.92
C ALA A 10 2.33 68.82 -2.54
N LEU A 11 1.26 68.88 -3.33
CA LEU A 11 0.80 67.80 -4.19
C LEU A 11 1.78 67.64 -5.36
N GLY A 12 2.46 66.50 -5.43
CA GLY A 12 3.20 66.06 -6.62
C GLY A 12 2.37 65.09 -7.46
N LEU A 13 1.79 65.56 -8.57
CA LEU A 13 1.22 64.70 -9.61
C LEU A 13 2.37 63.96 -10.33
N SER A 14 2.38 62.63 -10.24
CA SER A 14 3.26 61.78 -11.05
C SER A 14 2.48 61.23 -12.24
N LEU A 15 2.87 61.64 -13.44
CA LEU A 15 2.39 61.10 -14.72
C LEU A 15 3.10 59.75 -14.98
N THR A 16 2.37 58.65 -15.00
CA THR A 16 2.88 57.34 -15.45
C THR A 16 2.59 57.14 -16.93
N VAL A 17 3.65 56.93 -17.71
CA VAL A 17 3.60 56.54 -19.12
C VAL A 17 3.35 55.03 -19.22
N PRO A 18 2.39 54.52 -20.01
CA PRO A 18 2.20 53.09 -20.17
C PRO A 18 3.23 52.49 -21.12
N GLY A 19 4.03 51.53 -20.63
CA GLY A 19 4.93 50.71 -21.43
C GLY A 19 4.20 49.59 -22.19
N PRO A 20 4.77 49.07 -23.30
CA PRO A 20 4.13 48.05 -24.11
C PRO A 20 4.05 46.71 -23.36
N ALA A 21 2.88 46.06 -23.45
CA ALA A 21 2.63 44.76 -22.84
C ALA A 21 3.48 43.66 -23.49
N ALA A 22 4.37 43.05 -22.70
CA ALA A 22 5.09 41.84 -23.09
C ALA A 22 4.11 40.66 -23.12
N ALA A 23 3.98 40.02 -24.28
CA ALA A 23 3.24 38.77 -24.43
C ALA A 23 3.91 37.68 -23.58
N GLN A 24 3.21 37.20 -22.56
CA GLN A 24 3.68 36.10 -21.73
C GLN A 24 3.63 34.80 -22.55
N ALA A 25 4.80 34.23 -22.82
CA ALA A 25 4.92 32.91 -23.42
C ALA A 25 4.31 31.86 -22.48
N THR A 26 3.40 31.04 -23.02
CA THR A 26 2.76 29.94 -22.29
C THR A 26 3.82 28.88 -21.93
N PRO A 27 3.86 28.37 -20.69
CA PRO A 27 4.82 27.32 -20.32
C PRO A 27 4.59 26.06 -21.17
N PRO A 28 5.66 25.34 -21.58
CA PRO A 28 5.51 24.11 -22.33
C PRO A 28 4.76 23.05 -21.50
N LYS A 29 3.78 22.41 -22.15
CA LYS A 29 2.98 21.31 -21.57
C LYS A 29 3.94 20.21 -21.07
N PRO A 30 3.83 19.75 -19.82
CA PRO A 30 4.67 18.67 -19.33
C PRO A 30 4.49 17.41 -20.18
N PRO A 31 5.55 16.60 -20.37
CA PRO A 31 5.49 15.40 -21.18
C PRO A 31 4.41 14.44 -20.64
N SER A 32 3.59 13.92 -21.57
CA SER A 32 2.57 12.91 -21.27
C SER A 32 3.22 11.69 -20.62
N ALA A 33 2.69 11.24 -19.49
CA ALA A 33 3.14 10.01 -18.83
C ALA A 33 3.11 8.82 -19.82
N PRO A 34 4.09 7.90 -19.75
CA PRO A 34 4.11 6.73 -20.62
C PRO A 34 2.82 5.91 -20.46
N PRO A 35 2.32 5.28 -21.55
CA PRO A 35 1.11 4.48 -21.49
C PRO A 35 1.30 3.32 -20.48
N PRO A 36 0.27 2.98 -19.70
CA PRO A 36 0.33 1.87 -18.77
C PRO A 36 0.69 0.57 -19.51
N ALA A 37 1.53 -0.27 -18.89
CA ALA A 37 1.85 -1.59 -19.42
C ALA A 37 0.55 -2.38 -19.67
N ALA A 38 0.44 -3.05 -20.82
CA ALA A 38 -0.76 -3.77 -21.20
C ALA A 38 -1.08 -4.87 -20.18
N CYS A 39 -2.27 -4.80 -19.56
CA CYS A 39 -2.76 -5.88 -18.72
C CYS A 39 -2.83 -7.19 -19.48
N THR A 40 -2.35 -8.27 -18.87
CA THR A 40 -2.55 -9.63 -19.37
C THR A 40 -3.28 -10.44 -18.30
N LEU A 41 -4.32 -11.17 -18.72
CA LEU A 41 -4.99 -12.13 -17.87
C LEU A 41 -4.10 -13.37 -17.73
N PRO A 42 -3.69 -13.78 -16.52
CA PRO A 42 -2.92 -15.01 -16.34
C PRO A 42 -3.70 -16.22 -16.86
N ALA A 43 -2.99 -17.18 -17.45
CA ALA A 43 -3.60 -18.45 -17.85
C ALA A 43 -3.95 -19.30 -16.62
N GLY A 44 -5.03 -20.07 -16.70
CA GLY A 44 -5.49 -20.97 -15.64
C GLY A 44 -6.63 -20.41 -14.79
N PRO A 45 -7.13 -21.18 -13.81
CA PRO A 45 -8.17 -20.71 -12.91
C PRO A 45 -7.66 -19.54 -12.07
N LEU A 46 -8.47 -18.49 -11.97
CA LEU A 46 -8.17 -17.32 -11.16
C LEU A 46 -8.59 -17.60 -9.71
N PRO A 47 -7.82 -17.12 -8.72
CA PRO A 47 -8.19 -17.25 -7.31
C PRO A 47 -9.52 -16.53 -7.05
N ALA A 48 -10.35 -17.11 -6.19
CA ALA A 48 -11.66 -16.56 -5.82
C ALA A 48 -11.74 -16.13 -4.34
N LEU A 49 -10.73 -16.51 -3.56
CA LEU A 49 -10.64 -16.23 -2.14
C LEU A 49 -9.50 -15.27 -1.84
N THR A 50 -9.55 -14.65 -0.68
CA THR A 50 -8.54 -13.70 -0.20
C THR A 50 -7.88 -14.19 1.07
N ARG A 51 -6.56 -14.04 1.15
CA ARG A 51 -5.78 -14.32 2.36
C ARG A 51 -4.94 -13.10 2.72
N ALA A 52 -5.14 -12.57 3.93
CA ALA A 52 -4.25 -11.55 4.49
C ALA A 52 -3.28 -12.20 5.48
N VAL A 53 -1.99 -11.86 5.38
CA VAL A 53 -0.95 -12.36 6.28
C VAL A 53 -0.30 -11.18 6.96
N PHE A 54 -0.44 -11.07 8.27
CA PHE A 54 0.21 -10.05 9.07
C PHE A 54 1.47 -10.64 9.72
N VAL A 55 2.63 -10.11 9.36
CA VAL A 55 3.91 -10.38 10.02
C VAL A 55 4.23 -9.18 10.89
N LEU A 56 3.91 -9.29 12.17
CA LEU A 56 3.91 -8.18 13.13
C LEU A 56 5.15 -8.23 14.04
N ASP A 57 5.93 -7.16 14.03
CA ASP A 57 6.98 -6.97 15.04
C ASP A 57 6.35 -6.81 16.43
N THR A 58 6.88 -7.56 17.39
CA THR A 58 6.52 -7.55 18.81
C THR A 58 7.71 -7.24 19.71
N SER A 59 8.76 -6.64 19.15
CA SER A 59 9.82 -5.98 19.88
C SER A 59 9.28 -4.85 20.77
N GLY A 60 10.00 -4.52 21.84
CA GLY A 60 9.65 -3.47 22.79
C GLY A 60 9.67 -2.06 22.16
N SER A 61 10.42 -1.85 21.07
CA SER A 61 10.48 -0.56 20.38
C SER A 61 9.11 -0.10 19.90
N MET A 62 8.26 -1.03 19.47
CA MET A 62 6.88 -0.77 19.05
C MET A 62 6.02 -0.10 20.14
N ARG A 63 6.46 -0.14 21.41
CA ARG A 63 5.82 0.51 22.57
C ARG A 63 6.62 1.70 23.10
N GLY A 64 7.66 2.14 22.40
CA GLY A 64 8.60 3.15 22.89
C GLY A 64 9.55 2.64 23.98
N ILE A 65 9.77 1.31 24.09
CA ILE A 65 10.70 0.72 25.05
C ILE A 65 12.05 0.50 24.35
N GLY A 66 13.17 0.75 25.05
CA GLY A 66 14.52 0.63 24.47
C GLY A 66 14.78 1.75 23.48
N ASP A 67 15.12 1.40 22.22
CA ASP A 67 15.39 2.37 21.15
C ASP A 67 14.10 2.94 20.50
N GLY A 68 12.93 2.48 20.95
CA GLY A 68 11.63 2.89 20.45
C GLY A 68 11.33 4.37 20.68
N GLN A 69 10.81 5.04 19.66
CA GLN A 69 10.56 6.49 19.68
C GLN A 69 9.08 6.86 19.93
N ALA A 70 8.15 5.88 19.86
CA ALA A 70 6.72 6.08 20.10
C ALA A 70 6.01 4.76 20.47
N ASP A 71 4.92 4.82 21.25
CA ASP A 71 4.00 3.68 21.42
C ASP A 71 3.02 3.61 20.24
N ILE A 72 3.37 2.79 19.25
CA ILE A 72 2.58 2.61 18.01
C ILE A 72 1.75 1.32 18.03
N PHE A 73 2.10 0.37 18.92
CA PHE A 73 1.53 -0.98 18.92
C PHE A 73 0.00 -0.98 19.13
N GLY A 74 -0.51 -0.07 19.97
CA GLY A 74 -1.95 0.13 20.15
C GLY A 74 -2.67 0.49 18.84
N GLN A 75 -2.09 1.40 18.06
CA GLN A 75 -2.66 1.83 16.78
C GLN A 75 -2.57 0.72 15.72
N VAL A 76 -1.47 -0.04 15.69
CA VAL A 76 -1.33 -1.19 14.80
C VAL A 76 -2.43 -2.22 15.05
N ARG A 77 -2.71 -2.56 16.32
CA ARG A 77 -3.82 -3.49 16.65
C ARG A 77 -5.18 -2.97 16.18
N THR A 78 -5.43 -1.67 16.34
CA THR A 78 -6.66 -1.03 15.86
C THR A 78 -6.79 -1.15 14.35
N GLU A 79 -5.71 -0.88 13.62
CA GLU A 79 -5.68 -0.93 12.17
C GLU A 79 -5.84 -2.37 11.64
N LEU A 80 -5.19 -3.37 12.25
CA LEU A 80 -5.40 -4.77 11.91
C LEU A 80 -6.87 -5.18 12.05
N ASN A 81 -7.53 -4.77 13.15
CA ASN A 81 -8.94 -5.05 13.37
C ASN A 81 -9.83 -4.34 12.34
N ARG A 82 -9.53 -3.07 12.04
CA ARG A 82 -10.26 -2.28 11.05
C ARG A 82 -10.16 -2.91 9.67
N TYR A 83 -8.94 -3.22 9.21
CA TYR A 83 -8.71 -3.89 7.92
C TYR A 83 -9.55 -5.16 7.83
N VAL A 84 -9.43 -6.08 8.80
CA VAL A 84 -10.18 -7.36 8.77
C VAL A 84 -11.69 -7.16 8.74
N ARG A 85 -12.22 -6.12 9.38
CA ARG A 85 -13.66 -5.81 9.36
C ARG A 85 -14.12 -5.20 8.05
N VAL A 86 -13.30 -4.36 7.43
CA VAL A 86 -13.64 -3.66 6.19
C VAL A 86 -13.44 -4.56 4.98
N THR A 87 -12.26 -5.18 4.86
CA THR A 87 -11.90 -6.00 3.68
C THR A 87 -12.44 -7.43 3.78
N ARG A 88 -12.78 -7.90 4.99
CA ARG A 88 -13.40 -9.21 5.26
C ARG A 88 -12.70 -10.37 4.53
N PRO A 89 -11.37 -10.55 4.70
CA PRO A 89 -10.65 -11.59 3.99
C PRO A 89 -11.17 -12.98 4.37
N ASP A 90 -11.12 -13.90 3.42
CA ASP A 90 -11.58 -15.29 3.64
C ASP A 90 -10.68 -16.02 4.65
N ARG A 91 -9.39 -15.68 4.68
CA ARG A 91 -8.39 -16.20 5.62
C ARG A 91 -7.51 -15.07 6.16
N VAL A 92 -7.18 -15.12 7.45
CA VAL A 92 -6.09 -14.33 8.03
C VAL A 92 -5.06 -15.24 8.66
N GLU A 93 -3.79 -14.93 8.45
CA GLU A 93 -2.70 -15.45 9.26
C GLU A 93 -2.07 -14.29 10.06
N LEU A 94 -2.04 -14.42 11.38
CA LEU A 94 -1.37 -13.48 12.27
C LEU A 94 -0.10 -14.14 12.80
N LEU A 95 1.04 -13.59 12.41
CA LEU A 95 2.37 -14.01 12.80
C LEU A 95 3.02 -12.90 13.61
N THR A 96 3.67 -13.26 14.70
CA THR A 96 4.42 -12.30 15.53
C THR A 96 5.88 -12.68 15.61
N PHE A 97 6.76 -11.71 15.70
CA PHE A 97 8.19 -11.95 15.84
C PHE A 97 8.90 -10.95 16.73
N ASP A 98 10.06 -11.36 17.25
CA ASP A 98 11.06 -10.49 17.87
C ASP A 98 12.46 -11.07 17.57
N ALA A 99 13.01 -11.95 18.42
CA ALA A 99 14.24 -12.72 18.24
C ALA A 99 14.06 -13.97 17.36
N GLY A 100 13.02 -13.97 16.51
CA GLY A 100 12.52 -15.13 15.77
C GLY A 100 11.00 -15.12 15.67
N LEU A 101 10.43 -16.02 14.87
CA LEU A 101 8.99 -16.22 14.81
C LEU A 101 8.48 -16.74 16.16
N ARG A 102 7.61 -15.97 16.82
CA ARG A 102 7.03 -16.33 18.14
C ARG A 102 5.75 -17.12 17.99
N THR A 103 4.84 -16.63 17.15
CA THR A 103 3.52 -17.26 16.96
C THR A 103 3.13 -17.25 15.49
N ARG A 104 2.34 -18.25 15.10
CA ARG A 104 1.59 -18.29 13.84
C ARG A 104 0.18 -18.77 14.17
N ARG A 105 -0.82 -17.94 13.88
CA ARG A 105 -2.23 -18.25 14.11
C ARG A 105 -3.04 -17.98 12.86
N GLY A 106 -3.82 -18.96 12.44
CA GLY A 106 -4.73 -18.84 11.30
C GLY A 106 -6.18 -18.67 11.74
N PHE A 107 -6.94 -17.90 10.98
CA PHE A 107 -8.36 -17.63 11.22
C PHE A 107 -9.14 -17.66 9.91
N ASP A 108 -10.19 -18.46 9.84
CA ASP A 108 -11.11 -18.50 8.71
C ASP A 108 -12.24 -17.48 8.91
N ARG A 109 -12.46 -16.61 7.92
CA ARG A 109 -13.45 -15.53 7.91
C ARG A 109 -13.51 -14.75 9.25
N PRO A 110 -12.39 -14.15 9.70
CA PRO A 110 -12.27 -13.61 11.07
C PRO A 110 -13.11 -12.36 11.35
N ALA A 111 -13.67 -11.72 10.33
CA ALA A 111 -14.42 -10.47 10.45
C ALA A 111 -15.55 -10.58 11.48
N GLY A 112 -15.42 -9.84 12.59
CA GLY A 112 -16.42 -9.80 13.67
C GLY A 112 -16.40 -10.98 14.64
N THR A 113 -15.49 -11.94 14.48
CA THR A 113 -15.42 -13.12 15.35
C THR A 113 -14.79 -12.82 16.71
N ALA A 114 -15.25 -13.50 17.76
CA ALA A 114 -14.65 -13.40 19.10
C ALA A 114 -13.19 -13.87 19.12
N GLN A 115 -12.90 -14.97 18.40
CA GLN A 115 -11.56 -15.55 18.33
C GLN A 115 -10.52 -14.56 17.80
N TRP A 116 -10.86 -13.80 16.74
CA TRP A 116 -10.01 -12.74 16.21
C TRP A 116 -9.80 -11.61 17.21
N ASN A 117 -10.88 -11.11 17.82
CA ASN A 117 -10.78 -10.01 18.80
C ASN A 117 -9.92 -10.40 20.02
N THR A 118 -10.10 -11.62 20.54
CA THR A 118 -9.28 -12.15 21.65
C THR A 118 -7.82 -12.31 21.24
N ALA A 119 -7.55 -12.75 20.01
CA ALA A 119 -6.17 -12.83 19.51
C ALA A 119 -5.48 -11.46 19.50
N LEU A 120 -6.18 -10.42 19.02
CA LEU A 120 -5.65 -9.05 19.02
C LEU A 120 -5.46 -8.48 20.43
N GLN A 121 -6.40 -8.74 21.35
CA GLN A 121 -6.28 -8.32 22.75
C GLN A 121 -5.08 -8.97 23.45
N GLY A 122 -4.77 -10.21 23.09
CA GLY A 122 -3.63 -10.96 23.64
C GLY A 122 -2.26 -10.54 23.08
N LEU A 123 -2.21 -9.71 22.03
CA LEU A 123 -0.95 -9.24 21.47
C LEU A 123 -0.17 -8.36 22.45
N ARG A 124 1.13 -8.62 22.56
CA ARG A 124 2.08 -7.84 23.36
C ARG A 124 3.33 -7.58 22.54
N ALA A 125 3.86 -6.37 22.68
CA ALA A 125 5.15 -5.97 22.16
C ALA A 125 6.12 -5.82 23.35
N ASP A 126 6.73 -6.93 23.74
CA ASP A 126 7.61 -7.06 24.91
C ASP A 126 8.92 -7.79 24.60
N GLY A 127 9.21 -7.99 23.32
CA GLY A 127 10.44 -8.61 22.85
C GLY A 127 11.65 -7.70 23.01
N ASN A 128 12.84 -8.29 23.13
CA ASN A 128 14.08 -7.54 23.30
C ASN A 128 14.87 -7.36 22.01
N ASN A 129 14.38 -7.88 20.89
CA ASN A 129 15.11 -7.91 19.62
C ASN A 129 14.17 -7.75 18.43
N THR A 130 14.74 -7.39 17.28
CA THR A 130 14.09 -7.31 15.99
C THR A 130 14.94 -8.12 15.00
N TYR A 131 14.92 -9.45 15.11
CA TYR A 131 15.56 -10.38 14.16
C TYR A 131 14.68 -10.55 12.93
N LEU A 132 14.50 -9.43 12.24
CA LEU A 132 13.56 -9.21 11.15
C LEU A 132 13.75 -10.20 10.01
N TYR A 133 14.97 -10.35 9.47
CA TYR A 133 15.16 -11.14 8.26
C TYR A 133 15.05 -12.65 8.52
N ARG A 134 15.57 -13.12 9.64
CA ARG A 134 15.39 -14.50 10.11
C ARG A 134 13.90 -14.82 10.30
N SER A 135 13.18 -13.93 10.97
CA SER A 135 11.77 -14.13 11.28
C SER A 135 10.90 -14.05 10.02
N LEU A 136 11.16 -13.09 9.14
CA LEU A 136 10.44 -12.93 7.89
C LEU A 136 10.66 -14.14 6.98
N ARG A 137 11.88 -14.67 6.88
CA ARG A 137 12.12 -15.92 6.15
C ARG A 137 11.25 -17.06 6.68
N ALA A 138 11.26 -17.29 7.99
CA ALA A 138 10.47 -18.36 8.62
C ALA A 138 8.95 -18.14 8.50
N ALA A 139 8.53 -16.87 8.47
CA ALA A 139 7.14 -16.47 8.24
C ALA A 139 6.68 -16.82 6.82
N LEU A 140 7.52 -16.54 5.82
CA LEU A 140 7.21 -16.66 4.39
C LEU A 140 7.45 -18.05 3.80
N GLU A 141 8.45 -18.79 4.29
CA GLU A 141 8.83 -20.11 3.75
C GLU A 141 7.68 -21.12 3.60
N PRO A 142 6.73 -21.24 4.54
CA PRO A 142 5.61 -22.17 4.40
C PRO A 142 4.39 -21.54 3.74
N LEU A 143 4.44 -20.24 3.38
CA LEU A 143 3.38 -19.65 2.57
C LEU A 143 3.54 -20.19 1.15
N THR A 144 2.74 -21.18 0.80
CA THR A 144 2.56 -21.56 -0.61
C THR A 144 1.48 -20.67 -1.20
N GLY A 145 1.63 -20.31 -2.48
CA GLY A 145 0.54 -19.72 -3.26
C GLY A 145 -0.51 -20.79 -3.51
N GLY A 146 -1.43 -20.96 -2.57
CA GLY A 146 -2.61 -21.78 -2.80
C GLY A 146 -3.38 -21.20 -3.98
N THR A 147 -3.62 -21.99 -5.02
CA THR A 147 -4.27 -21.54 -6.27
C THR A 147 -5.64 -20.89 -6.07
N GLN A 148 -6.26 -21.10 -4.91
CA GLN A 148 -7.55 -20.52 -4.54
C GLN A 148 -7.48 -19.09 -3.97
N TYR A 149 -6.32 -18.66 -3.43
CA TYR A 149 -6.18 -17.39 -2.72
C TYR A 149 -5.38 -16.35 -3.51
N VAL A 150 -5.82 -15.09 -3.46
CA VAL A 150 -4.92 -13.93 -3.56
C VAL A 150 -4.34 -13.65 -2.17
N THR A 151 -3.03 -13.75 -2.01
CA THR A 151 -2.34 -13.54 -0.74
C THR A 151 -1.69 -12.17 -0.67
N ILE A 152 -2.09 -11.37 0.33
CA ILE A 152 -1.48 -10.07 0.63
C ILE A 152 -0.76 -10.19 1.96
N VAL A 153 0.56 -10.01 1.95
CA VAL A 153 1.40 -10.03 3.15
C VAL A 153 1.71 -8.61 3.58
N PHE A 154 1.49 -8.28 4.84
CA PHE A 154 1.90 -7.03 5.46
C PHE A 154 2.98 -7.33 6.51
N VAL A 155 4.18 -6.81 6.31
CA VAL A 155 5.24 -6.81 7.31
C VAL A 155 5.19 -5.47 8.03
N LEU A 156 4.91 -5.46 9.33
CA LEU A 156 4.74 -4.24 10.12
C LEU A 156 5.83 -4.18 11.18
N THR A 157 6.73 -3.21 11.08
CA THR A 157 7.89 -3.07 11.99
C THR A 157 8.24 -1.60 12.19
N ASP A 158 8.59 -1.24 13.42
CA ASP A 158 9.21 0.05 13.72
C ASP A 158 10.73 -0.07 13.88
N GLY A 159 11.28 -1.28 14.01
CA GLY A 159 12.71 -1.52 14.16
C GLY A 159 13.44 -1.86 12.85
N ILE A 160 14.77 -1.81 12.93
CA ILE A 160 15.69 -2.38 11.94
C ILE A 160 16.20 -3.73 12.42
N ASP A 161 16.71 -4.56 11.50
CA ASP A 161 17.28 -5.86 11.87
C ASP A 161 18.48 -5.67 12.82
N ASN A 162 18.41 -6.30 14.00
CA ASN A 162 19.48 -6.26 15.00
C ASN A 162 20.03 -7.65 15.35
N ASP A 163 19.85 -8.64 14.46
CA ASP A 163 20.43 -9.97 14.63
C ASP A 163 21.94 -9.90 14.43
N THR A 164 22.70 -10.08 15.51
CA THR A 164 24.17 -9.99 15.49
C THR A 164 24.81 -11.13 14.71
N ALA A 165 24.12 -12.27 14.54
CA ALA A 165 24.62 -13.38 13.75
C ALA A 165 24.60 -13.06 12.24
N ARG A 166 23.71 -12.16 11.80
CA ARG A 166 23.56 -11.72 10.40
C ARG A 166 23.50 -12.86 9.37
N SER A 167 22.96 -14.01 9.78
CA SER A 167 22.86 -15.22 8.94
C SER A 167 21.84 -15.10 7.81
N PHE A 168 20.99 -14.06 7.82
CA PHE A 168 19.92 -13.84 6.87
C PHE A 168 19.94 -12.41 6.36
N THR A 169 19.65 -12.24 5.08
CA THR A 169 19.52 -10.94 4.40
C THR A 169 18.08 -10.67 4.01
N ALA A 170 17.76 -9.39 3.74
CA ALA A 170 16.44 -9.00 3.22
C ALA A 170 16.07 -9.76 1.93
N ALA A 171 17.03 -9.95 1.02
CA ALA A 171 16.82 -10.67 -0.24
C ALA A 171 16.47 -12.16 -0.01
N GLN A 172 17.19 -12.83 0.90
CA GLN A 172 16.90 -14.22 1.26
C GLN A 172 15.54 -14.36 1.94
N ALA A 173 15.18 -13.41 2.81
CA ALA A 173 13.87 -13.41 3.47
C ALA A 173 12.73 -13.29 2.45
N LEU A 174 12.81 -12.33 1.52
CA LEU A 174 11.81 -12.20 0.45
C LEU A 174 11.74 -13.46 -0.41
N ALA A 175 12.88 -13.97 -0.88
CA ALA A 175 12.95 -15.16 -1.74
C ALA A 175 12.38 -16.45 -1.09
N ALA A 176 12.10 -16.44 0.21
CA ALA A 176 11.49 -17.57 0.92
C ALA A 176 10.02 -17.81 0.55
N PHE A 177 9.29 -16.79 0.09
CA PHE A 177 7.91 -16.97 -0.39
C PHE A 177 7.93 -17.65 -1.78
N ARG A 178 8.24 -18.95 -1.84
CA ARG A 178 8.32 -19.73 -3.08
C ARG A 178 6.91 -20.16 -3.49
N GLU A 179 6.65 -20.28 -4.80
CA GLU A 179 5.32 -20.68 -5.33
C GLU A 179 4.19 -19.64 -5.20
N ARG A 180 4.51 -18.35 -5.30
CA ARG A 180 3.50 -17.28 -5.31
C ARG A 180 2.55 -17.37 -6.51
N GLY A 181 1.27 -17.06 -6.27
CA GLY A 181 0.32 -16.75 -7.32
C GLY A 181 0.64 -15.43 -8.02
N PRO A 182 0.14 -15.20 -9.26
CA PRO A 182 0.44 -14.00 -10.05
C PRO A 182 -0.03 -12.68 -9.38
N PHE A 183 -0.99 -12.77 -8.46
CA PHE A 183 -1.56 -11.64 -7.73
C PHE A 183 -1.09 -11.53 -6.29
N ASP A 184 -0.22 -12.43 -5.82
CA ASP A 184 0.29 -12.34 -4.46
C ASP A 184 1.19 -11.12 -4.32
N ARG A 185 1.08 -10.42 -3.19
CA ARG A 185 1.81 -9.18 -2.89
C ARG A 185 2.38 -9.20 -1.48
N LEU A 186 3.49 -8.50 -1.30
CA LEU A 186 4.06 -8.24 0.00
C LEU A 186 4.33 -6.74 0.17
N HIS A 187 3.84 -6.18 1.26
CA HIS A 187 4.06 -4.79 1.63
C HIS A 187 4.90 -4.74 2.91
N TYR A 188 6.10 -4.19 2.80
CA TYR A 188 6.96 -3.88 3.94
C TYR A 188 6.62 -2.49 4.46
N VAL A 189 6.05 -2.38 5.66
CA VAL A 189 5.65 -1.10 6.25
C VAL A 189 6.59 -0.77 7.41
N ALA A 190 7.45 0.23 7.19
CA ALA A 190 8.34 0.78 8.19
C ALA A 190 7.62 1.90 8.96
N LEU A 191 7.36 1.65 10.25
CA LEU A 191 6.56 2.50 11.12
C LEU A 191 7.47 3.49 11.86
N GLY A 192 7.63 4.70 11.35
CA GLY A 192 8.44 5.73 12.00
C GLY A 192 9.95 5.59 11.82
N THR A 193 10.41 4.50 11.21
CA THR A 193 11.80 4.31 10.81
C THR A 193 11.94 4.19 9.30
N GLY A 194 13.12 4.55 8.78
CA GLY A 194 13.41 4.37 7.36
C GLY A 194 13.66 2.90 7.03
N ILE A 195 13.21 2.47 5.85
CA ILE A 195 13.57 1.15 5.31
C ILE A 195 15.12 1.08 5.13
N PRO A 196 15.81 0.09 5.71
CA PRO A 196 17.26 -0.09 5.56
C PRO A 196 17.70 -0.24 4.11
N ALA A 197 18.92 0.19 3.77
CA ALA A 197 19.41 0.21 2.38
C ALA A 197 19.35 -1.16 1.70
N GLU A 198 19.72 -2.23 2.40
CA GLU A 198 19.65 -3.60 1.85
C GLU A 198 18.22 -4.05 1.58
N ALA A 199 17.27 -3.69 2.45
CA ALA A 199 15.86 -3.97 2.27
C ALA A 199 15.30 -3.15 1.10
N ARG A 200 15.70 -1.88 0.95
CA ARG A 200 15.33 -1.07 -0.22
C ARG A 200 15.79 -1.71 -1.52
N GLN A 201 17.03 -2.20 -1.57
CA GLN A 201 17.57 -2.87 -2.74
C GLN A 201 16.80 -4.17 -3.05
N ALA A 202 16.53 -5.00 -2.03
CA ALA A 202 15.79 -6.24 -2.19
C ALA A 202 14.34 -6.00 -2.66
N LEU A 203 13.68 -4.99 -2.10
CA LEU A 203 12.33 -4.57 -2.51
C LEU A 203 12.34 -4.04 -3.95
N ALA A 204 13.29 -3.16 -4.29
CA ALA A 204 13.43 -2.62 -5.64
C ALA A 204 13.77 -3.69 -6.69
N ALA A 205 14.31 -4.84 -6.30
CA ALA A 205 14.55 -5.98 -7.21
C ALA A 205 13.36 -6.95 -7.28
N SER A 206 12.35 -6.83 -6.42
CA SER A 206 11.28 -7.81 -6.26
C SER A 206 10.02 -7.52 -7.08
N THR A 207 9.57 -8.44 -7.93
CA THR A 207 8.37 -8.23 -8.76
C THR A 207 7.04 -8.18 -7.99
N TYR A 208 7.00 -8.67 -6.74
CA TYR A 208 5.77 -8.82 -5.96
C TYR A 208 5.80 -8.08 -4.63
N ALA A 209 6.94 -7.52 -4.23
CA ALA A 209 7.10 -6.81 -2.97
C ALA A 209 7.32 -5.32 -3.19
N ASP A 210 6.80 -4.51 -2.28
CA ASP A 210 7.12 -3.09 -2.16
C ASP A 210 7.25 -2.68 -0.68
N GLY A 211 7.79 -1.49 -0.47
CA GLY A 211 7.97 -0.92 0.86
C GLY A 211 7.31 0.44 0.98
N LEU A 212 6.86 0.76 2.19
CA LEU A 212 6.32 2.05 2.59
C LEU A 212 6.97 2.47 3.91
N THR A 213 7.63 3.62 3.93
CA THR A 213 8.00 4.33 5.15
C THR A 213 6.87 5.28 5.53
N VAL A 214 6.39 5.20 6.77
CA VAL A 214 5.45 6.17 7.34
C VAL A 214 6.11 7.01 8.43
N PRO A 215 5.63 8.24 8.68
CA PRO A 215 6.17 9.08 9.75
C PRO A 215 6.02 8.44 11.13
N LEU A 216 6.82 8.92 12.08
CA LEU A 216 6.79 8.46 13.47
C LEU A 216 5.38 8.63 14.08
N GLY A 217 4.93 7.60 14.79
CA GLY A 217 3.63 7.61 15.47
C GLY A 217 2.42 7.42 14.54
N GLN A 218 2.63 7.07 13.27
CA GLN A 218 1.56 6.85 12.28
C GLN A 218 1.48 5.39 11.85
N VAL A 219 0.26 4.93 11.57
CA VAL A 219 -0.04 3.64 10.92
C VAL A 219 -0.85 3.93 9.65
N PRO A 220 -0.45 3.43 8.47
CA PRO A 220 -1.22 3.64 7.25
C PRO A 220 -2.48 2.78 7.26
N GLN A 221 -3.50 3.21 6.51
CA GLN A 221 -4.64 2.34 6.21
C GLN A 221 -4.20 1.21 5.28
N LEU A 222 -4.31 -0.05 5.74
CA LEU A 222 -3.80 -1.23 5.02
C LEU A 222 -4.65 -1.60 3.79
N ASP A 223 -5.88 -1.11 3.69
CA ASP A 223 -6.74 -1.18 2.50
C ASP A 223 -6.66 0.09 1.63
N GLY A 224 -5.81 1.05 2.02
CA GLY A 224 -5.67 2.33 1.36
C GLY A 224 -4.83 2.27 0.07
N PRO A 225 -4.68 3.42 -0.62
CA PRO A 225 -3.96 3.50 -1.88
C PRO A 225 -2.56 2.87 -1.85
N GLY A 226 -2.34 1.92 -2.75
CA GLY A 226 -1.07 1.21 -2.93
C GLY A 226 -0.78 0.10 -1.91
N LEU A 227 -1.64 -0.12 -0.91
CA LEU A 227 -1.58 -1.25 0.01
C LEU A 227 -2.79 -2.19 -0.14
N GLY A 228 -3.93 -1.66 -0.58
CA GLY A 228 -5.16 -2.41 -0.83
C GLY A 228 -5.19 -3.23 -2.13
N SER A 229 -4.05 -3.55 -2.75
CA SER A 229 -4.07 -4.35 -3.99
C SER A 229 -4.51 -5.78 -3.72
N GLY A 230 -5.46 -6.32 -4.47
CA GLY A 230 -5.97 -7.67 -4.26
C GLY A 230 -7.06 -8.08 -5.25
N LEU A 231 -7.88 -9.04 -4.84
CA LEU A 231 -9.12 -9.44 -5.52
C LEU A 231 -10.22 -8.44 -5.17
N LEU A 232 -10.72 -7.72 -6.17
CA LEU A 232 -11.86 -6.83 -6.02
C LEU A 232 -13.13 -7.53 -6.50
N ARG A 233 -14.16 -7.56 -5.66
CA ARG A 233 -15.48 -8.08 -6.04
C ARG A 233 -16.30 -6.99 -6.70
N VAL A 234 -16.84 -7.26 -7.88
CA VAL A 234 -17.74 -6.34 -8.58
C VAL A 234 -19.15 -6.51 -8.02
N GLU A 235 -19.58 -5.58 -7.17
CA GLU A 235 -20.93 -5.56 -6.60
C GLU A 235 -21.90 -4.69 -7.43
N ASP A 236 -21.37 -3.70 -8.15
CA ASP A 236 -22.10 -2.82 -9.06
C ASP A 236 -21.53 -2.96 -10.47
N ALA A 237 -22.38 -3.31 -11.43
CA ALA A 237 -22.01 -3.51 -12.83
C ALA A 237 -21.60 -2.20 -13.55
N ALA A 238 -21.93 -1.03 -12.99
CA ALA A 238 -21.58 0.26 -13.58
C ALA A 238 -20.30 0.89 -12.99
N ALA A 239 -19.91 0.51 -11.77
CA ALA A 239 -18.77 1.11 -11.09
C ALA A 239 -18.06 0.12 -10.17
N LEU A 240 -16.73 0.15 -10.20
CA LEU A 240 -15.88 -0.64 -9.32
C LEU A 240 -15.10 0.28 -8.40
N ARG A 241 -15.25 0.10 -7.08
CA ARG A 241 -14.40 0.78 -6.09
C ARG A 241 -13.00 0.20 -6.12
N VAL A 242 -12.01 1.07 -6.20
CA VAL A 242 -10.60 0.69 -6.30
C VAL A 242 -9.78 1.43 -5.26
N PRO A 243 -8.81 0.77 -4.61
CA PRO A 243 -7.88 1.41 -3.68
C PRO A 243 -6.73 2.07 -4.45
N LEU A 244 -7.10 2.98 -5.35
CA LEU A 244 -6.20 3.77 -6.19
C LEU A 244 -6.52 5.25 -5.98
N ALA A 245 -5.52 6.11 -6.11
CA ALA A 245 -5.72 7.55 -6.02
C ALA A 245 -6.48 8.06 -7.25
N ASP A 246 -7.30 9.11 -7.08
CA ASP A 246 -7.96 9.79 -8.18
C ASP A 246 -6.94 10.30 -9.22
N GLY A 247 -7.32 10.24 -10.49
CA GLY A 247 -6.42 10.57 -11.61
C GLY A 247 -5.49 9.43 -12.03
N THR A 248 -5.45 8.32 -11.29
CA THR A 248 -4.67 7.13 -11.69
C THR A 248 -5.24 6.54 -12.97
N ARG A 249 -4.41 6.38 -14.00
CA ARG A 249 -4.82 5.67 -15.22
C ARG A 249 -4.89 4.16 -14.98
N VAL A 250 -5.88 3.53 -15.58
CA VAL A 250 -6.12 2.09 -15.44
C VAL A 250 -6.35 1.43 -16.80
N THR A 251 -6.03 0.15 -16.87
CA THR A 251 -6.35 -0.71 -18.02
C THR A 251 -7.06 -1.95 -17.52
N LEU A 252 -7.97 -2.51 -18.32
CA LEU A 252 -8.74 -3.69 -17.99
C LEU A 252 -8.47 -4.80 -19.01
N ALA A 253 -8.09 -5.98 -18.54
CA ALA A 253 -8.06 -7.22 -19.31
C ALA A 253 -9.24 -8.10 -18.90
N THR A 254 -10.08 -8.47 -19.85
CA THR A 254 -11.21 -9.37 -19.66
C THR A 254 -11.13 -10.53 -20.66
N PRO A 255 -11.78 -11.67 -20.39
CA PRO A 255 -11.91 -12.74 -21.38
C PRO A 255 -12.63 -12.29 -22.66
N ASP A 256 -13.56 -11.34 -22.55
CA ASP A 256 -14.29 -10.77 -23.69
C ASP A 256 -14.49 -9.25 -23.51
N ALA A 257 -13.67 -8.46 -24.20
CA ALA A 257 -13.73 -6.99 -24.17
C ALA A 257 -15.00 -6.41 -24.82
N ARG A 258 -15.81 -7.23 -25.52
CA ARG A 258 -17.08 -6.78 -26.11
C ARG A 258 -18.22 -6.77 -25.10
N THR A 259 -18.09 -7.48 -23.98
CA THR A 259 -19.15 -7.58 -22.95
C THR A 259 -18.88 -6.66 -21.77
N LEU A 260 -17.60 -6.47 -21.41
CA LEU A 260 -17.17 -5.62 -20.30
C LEU A 260 -15.92 -4.82 -20.70
N ARG A 261 -15.98 -3.51 -20.55
CA ARG A 261 -14.85 -2.59 -20.77
C ARG A 261 -14.86 -1.43 -19.79
N LEU A 262 -13.76 -0.68 -19.72
CA LEU A 262 -13.73 0.59 -19.02
C LEU A 262 -14.54 1.63 -19.82
N ALA A 263 -15.42 2.36 -19.14
CA ALA A 263 -16.07 3.54 -19.72
C ALA A 263 -15.10 4.72 -19.78
N GLU A 264 -14.25 4.85 -18.76
CA GLU A 264 -13.18 5.84 -18.63
C GLU A 264 -11.91 5.12 -18.14
N ASP A 265 -10.73 5.49 -18.66
CA ASP A 265 -9.45 4.87 -18.31
C ASP A 265 -8.79 5.50 -17.07
N VAL A 266 -9.57 6.17 -16.23
CA VAL A 266 -9.09 6.94 -15.08
C VAL A 266 -9.94 6.70 -13.84
N VAL A 267 -9.29 6.69 -12.67
CA VAL A 267 -9.96 6.63 -11.37
C VAL A 267 -10.54 8.00 -11.01
N ALA A 268 -11.81 8.04 -10.63
CA ALA A 268 -12.49 9.24 -10.16
C ALA A 268 -13.38 8.92 -8.95
N GLY A 269 -13.24 9.67 -7.85
CA GLY A 269 -13.97 9.41 -6.60
C GLY A 269 -13.69 8.02 -6.01
N GLY A 270 -12.47 7.50 -6.17
CA GLY A 270 -12.07 6.15 -5.74
C GLY A 270 -12.74 5.02 -6.53
N GLN A 271 -13.26 5.32 -7.74
CA GLN A 271 -13.97 4.35 -8.58
C GLN A 271 -13.46 4.36 -10.02
N VAL A 272 -13.60 3.22 -10.68
CA VAL A 272 -13.49 3.10 -12.14
C VAL A 272 -14.86 2.76 -12.71
N ARG A 273 -15.24 3.46 -13.78
CA ARG A 273 -16.53 3.24 -14.45
C ARG A 273 -16.43 2.09 -15.44
N LEU A 274 -17.38 1.17 -15.35
CA LEU A 274 -17.48 0.02 -16.23
C LEU A 274 -18.62 0.23 -17.22
N GLN A 275 -18.42 -0.21 -18.46
CA GLN A 275 -19.46 -0.29 -19.47
C GLN A 275 -19.71 -1.76 -19.78
N GLN A 276 -20.94 -2.20 -19.50
CA GLN A 276 -21.42 -3.54 -19.78
C GLN A 276 -22.46 -3.50 -20.92
N THR A 277 -22.18 -4.23 -22.00
CA THR A 277 -23.02 -4.27 -23.21
C THR A 277 -23.69 -5.63 -23.43
N GLY A 278 -23.33 -6.64 -22.63
CA GLY A 278 -23.90 -7.99 -22.67
C GLY A 278 -24.01 -8.61 -21.28
N ARG A 279 -24.29 -9.91 -21.19
CA ARG A 279 -24.36 -10.60 -19.90
C ARG A 279 -22.96 -11.03 -19.45
N VAL A 280 -22.51 -10.55 -18.30
CA VAL A 280 -21.30 -11.04 -17.63
C VAL A 280 -21.71 -12.20 -16.70
N PRO A 281 -21.20 -13.43 -16.88
CA PRO A 281 -21.50 -14.54 -15.99
C PRO A 281 -21.07 -14.24 -14.56
N TYR A 282 -21.82 -14.74 -13.57
CA TYR A 282 -21.39 -14.69 -12.18
C TYR A 282 -20.06 -15.44 -12.00
N GLY A 283 -19.09 -14.82 -11.35
CA GLY A 283 -17.73 -15.36 -11.16
C GLY A 283 -16.81 -15.21 -12.38
N ALA A 284 -17.20 -14.44 -13.41
CA ALA A 284 -16.32 -14.09 -14.49
C ALA A 284 -15.25 -13.10 -14.01
N ALA A 285 -13.97 -13.46 -14.17
CA ALA A 285 -12.87 -12.65 -13.68
C ALA A 285 -12.21 -11.79 -14.76
N ALA A 286 -11.62 -10.69 -14.31
CA ALA A 286 -10.93 -9.68 -15.10
C ALA A 286 -9.67 -9.22 -14.36
N VAL A 287 -8.80 -8.44 -14.99
CA VAL A 287 -7.59 -7.89 -14.36
C VAL A 287 -7.57 -6.40 -14.63
N LEU A 288 -7.56 -5.61 -13.57
CA LEU A 288 -7.41 -4.16 -13.62
C LEU A 288 -5.96 -3.82 -13.23
N CYS A 289 -5.20 -3.23 -14.15
CA CYS A 289 -3.84 -2.78 -13.86
C CYS A 289 -3.79 -1.28 -13.77
N ALA A 290 -2.91 -0.80 -12.93
CA ALA A 290 -2.58 0.60 -12.79
C ALA A 290 -1.05 0.72 -12.72
N PRO A 291 -0.46 1.84 -13.17
CA PRO A 291 0.91 2.17 -12.83
C PRO A 291 1.10 2.08 -11.31
N ARG A 292 2.27 1.60 -10.85
CA ARG A 292 2.59 1.60 -9.41
C ARG A 292 2.54 3.05 -8.92
N THR A 293 1.89 3.29 -7.80
CA THR A 293 1.84 4.63 -7.18
C THR A 293 3.24 5.07 -6.76
N THR A 294 3.67 6.25 -7.19
CA THR A 294 4.87 6.91 -6.66
C THR A 294 4.46 7.83 -5.52
N ALA A 295 4.46 7.31 -4.30
CA ALA A 295 4.18 8.10 -3.09
C ALA A 295 5.48 8.35 -2.31
N PRO A 296 5.59 9.48 -1.57
CA PRO A 296 6.71 9.70 -0.65
C PRO A 296 6.90 8.53 0.30
N GLY A 297 8.16 8.14 0.54
CA GLY A 297 8.50 7.01 1.42
C GLY A 297 8.29 5.62 0.81
N ARG A 298 7.82 5.51 -0.44
CA ARG A 298 7.61 4.23 -1.12
C ARG A 298 8.87 3.74 -1.84
N VAL A 299 9.11 2.43 -1.80
CA VAL A 299 10.16 1.72 -2.54
C VAL A 299 9.50 0.59 -3.33
N ALA A 300 9.62 0.59 -4.65
CA ALA A 300 9.08 -0.46 -5.52
C ALA A 300 9.91 -0.57 -6.82
N PRO A 301 9.97 -1.76 -7.46
CA PRO A 301 10.28 -1.86 -8.89
C PRO A 301 9.09 -1.43 -9.75
N GLY A 302 9.29 -1.42 -11.08
CA GLY A 302 8.29 -1.11 -12.11
C GLY A 302 6.94 -1.88 -12.07
N PRO A 303 6.05 -1.66 -13.05
CA PRO A 303 4.57 -1.68 -12.94
C PRO A 303 3.92 -2.93 -12.30
N SER A 304 2.72 -2.77 -11.70
CA SER A 304 1.92 -3.81 -10.99
C SER A 304 0.50 -3.98 -11.55
N ALA A 305 -0.06 -5.20 -11.46
CA ALA A 305 -1.44 -5.54 -11.84
C ALA A 305 -2.30 -5.91 -10.61
N CYS A 306 -3.60 -5.62 -10.64
CA CYS A 306 -4.61 -6.07 -9.67
C CYS A 306 -5.64 -7.00 -10.36
N CYS A 307 -6.21 -7.96 -9.62
CA CYS A 307 -7.24 -8.86 -10.16
C CYS A 307 -8.64 -8.39 -9.77
N CYS A 308 -9.58 -8.45 -10.69
CA CYS A 308 -11.01 -8.24 -10.44
C CYS A 308 -11.72 -9.58 -10.64
N ALA A 309 -12.65 -9.95 -9.79
CA ALA A 309 -13.43 -11.17 -9.94
C ALA A 309 -14.90 -10.94 -9.63
#